data_AF-A0A317JQ67-F1
#
_entry.id   AF-A0A317JQ67-F1
#
_cell.length_a   1.000
_cell.length_b   1.000
_cell.length_c   1.000
_cell.angle_alpha   90.00
_cell.angle_beta   90.00
_cell.angle_gamma   90.00
#
_symmetry.space_group_name_H-M   'P 1'
#
loop_
_entity.id
_entity.type
_entity.pdbx_description
1 polymer ?
#
loop_
_entity_poly.entity_id
_entity_poly.type
_entity_poly.pdbx_seq_one_letter_code
_entity_poly.pdbx_strand_id
1 'polypeptide(L)'
;MINAKTKIAAFAATTFLLAGTALPAFADDATPAPSTSPNPWKQEGQTLRGEIKTLRADIATTRQTIRSDRGKFHAMILQRHFNFYAARLQNIATRVQNNINTQKSKGKDVTTAQSQLDTANATLKTAIADGQTAVSMFNNITVSAWNVQQPQIKAAIDQAQKARSEFVQARLQLLTVVQTLLALK
;
A
#
# COMPACT_ATOMS: atom_id res chain seq x y z
N MET A 1 8.22 -36.15 -15.97
CA MET A 1 8.12 -36.54 -17.38
C MET A 1 8.69 -35.44 -18.24
N ILE A 2 9.87 -35.68 -18.79
CA ILE A 2 10.57 -34.81 -19.74
C ILE A 2 9.96 -35.10 -21.11
N ASN A 3 9.57 -34.07 -21.87
CA ASN A 3 9.17 -34.27 -23.26
C ASN A 3 9.90 -33.26 -24.15
N ALA A 4 11.00 -33.73 -24.72
CA ALA A 4 11.73 -33.10 -25.81
C ALA A 4 11.23 -33.69 -27.12
N LYS A 5 10.84 -32.86 -28.10
CA LYS A 5 10.67 -33.26 -29.52
C LYS A 5 11.05 -32.13 -30.48
N THR A 6 12.32 -32.13 -30.86
CA THR A 6 12.90 -32.16 -32.22
C THR A 6 12.01 -31.91 -33.45
N LYS A 7 12.46 -31.03 -34.38
CA LYS A 7 12.50 -31.09 -35.88
C LYS A 7 13.50 -29.98 -36.35
N ILE A 8 14.65 -30.16 -37.05
CA ILE A 8 15.00 -30.72 -38.39
C ILE A 8 14.08 -30.14 -39.48
N ALA A 9 14.48 -29.53 -40.61
CA ALA A 9 15.72 -29.12 -41.28
C ALA A 9 15.31 -28.14 -42.41
N ALA A 10 16.26 -27.45 -43.06
CA ALA A 10 16.28 -27.32 -44.52
C ALA A 10 17.56 -26.62 -45.01
N PHE A 11 18.33 -27.37 -45.79
CA PHE A 11 19.41 -26.94 -46.67
C PHE A 11 18.82 -26.21 -47.89
N ALA A 12 19.48 -25.15 -48.36
CA ALA A 12 19.44 -24.76 -49.77
C ALA A 12 20.76 -24.06 -50.13
N ALA A 13 21.57 -24.77 -50.89
CA ALA A 13 22.79 -24.29 -51.51
C ALA A 13 22.43 -23.61 -52.84
N THR A 14 23.07 -22.48 -53.14
CA THR A 14 23.20 -22.02 -54.53
C THR A 14 24.61 -21.49 -54.76
N THR A 15 25.37 -22.32 -55.46
CA THR A 15 26.70 -22.07 -56.00
C THR A 15 26.62 -21.08 -57.17
N PHE A 16 27.45 -20.04 -57.17
CA PHE A 16 27.74 -19.25 -58.37
C PHE A 16 29.26 -19.16 -58.53
N LEU A 17 29.74 -19.59 -59.69
CA LEU A 17 31.15 -19.75 -60.05
C LEU A 17 31.32 -19.08 -61.42
N LEU A 18 32.31 -18.18 -61.53
CA LEU A 18 33.24 -17.90 -62.66
C LEU A 18 33.73 -16.44 -62.54
N ALA A 19 35.02 -16.24 -62.22
CA ALA A 19 36.14 -15.96 -63.14
C ALA A 19 36.12 -14.50 -63.66
N GLY A 20 37.15 -13.66 -63.56
CA GLY A 20 38.53 -13.78 -63.11
C GLY A 20 39.31 -12.70 -63.84
N THR A 21 40.12 -11.87 -63.15
CA THR A 21 41.29 -11.19 -63.71
C THR A 21 42.26 -10.87 -62.57
N ALA A 22 43.51 -11.30 -62.75
CA ALA A 22 44.64 -11.02 -61.88
C ALA A 22 45.03 -9.54 -61.93
N LEU A 23 45.63 -9.04 -60.84
CA LEU A 23 46.75 -8.08 -60.75
C LEU A 23 46.89 -7.58 -59.29
N PRO A 24 48.02 -6.96 -58.93
CA PRO A 24 49.17 -7.54 -58.26
C PRO A 24 49.12 -7.50 -56.72
N ALA A 25 49.99 -8.30 -56.11
CA ALA A 25 50.33 -8.24 -54.71
C ALA A 25 50.85 -6.85 -54.31
N PHE A 26 50.13 -6.19 -53.40
CA PHE A 26 50.71 -5.24 -52.46
C PHE A 26 50.39 -5.77 -51.06
N ALA A 27 51.44 -6.28 -50.42
CA ALA A 27 51.46 -6.44 -48.98
C ALA A 27 51.38 -5.05 -48.36
N ASP A 28 50.28 -4.80 -47.65
CA ASP A 28 50.27 -3.89 -46.51
C ASP A 28 49.62 -4.66 -45.36
N ASP A 29 50.47 -5.44 -44.68
CA ASP A 29 50.23 -5.87 -43.31
C ASP A 29 50.29 -4.61 -42.42
N ALA A 30 49.19 -3.88 -42.43
CA ALA A 30 48.91 -2.84 -41.46
C ALA A 30 47.60 -3.25 -40.77
N THR A 31 47.69 -4.26 -39.90
CA THR A 31 46.75 -4.34 -38.79
C THR A 31 46.81 -2.98 -38.09
N PRO A 32 45.74 -2.17 -38.04
CA PRO A 32 45.77 -0.97 -37.23
C PRO A 32 45.97 -1.44 -35.79
N ALA A 33 47.15 -1.18 -35.23
CA ALA A 33 47.38 -1.37 -33.81
C ALA A 33 46.22 -0.68 -33.07
N PRO A 34 45.50 -1.38 -32.17
CA PRO A 34 44.44 -0.74 -31.42
C PRO A 34 45.06 0.46 -30.71
N SER A 35 44.62 1.66 -31.07
CA SER A 35 44.97 2.87 -30.34
C SER A 35 44.47 2.72 -28.92
N THR A 36 45.34 2.23 -28.05
CA THR A 36 45.16 2.12 -26.60
C THR A 36 45.47 3.45 -25.91
N SER A 37 45.20 4.58 -26.57
CA SER A 37 45.18 5.87 -25.87
C SER A 37 43.84 5.99 -25.16
N PRO A 38 43.79 5.94 -23.81
CA PRO A 38 42.55 6.02 -23.08
C PRO A 38 41.93 7.39 -23.34
N ASN A 39 40.79 7.43 -24.02
CA ASN A 39 40.08 8.69 -24.24
C ASN A 39 39.50 9.16 -22.89
N PRO A 40 40.05 10.23 -22.26
CA PRO A 40 39.71 10.61 -20.89
C PRO A 40 38.21 10.95 -20.75
N TRP A 41 37.60 11.50 -21.80
CA TRP A 41 36.17 11.82 -21.85
C TRP A 41 35.25 10.59 -21.79
N LYS A 42 35.72 9.43 -22.29
CA LYS A 42 34.95 8.17 -22.19
C LYS A 42 35.04 7.58 -20.78
N GLN A 43 36.17 7.75 -20.10
CA GLN A 43 36.36 7.28 -18.72
C GLN A 43 35.56 8.15 -17.73
N GLU A 44 35.63 9.48 -17.88
CA GLU A 44 34.84 10.44 -17.09
C GLU A 44 33.33 10.27 -17.34
N GLY A 45 32.92 9.99 -18.58
CA GLY A 45 31.52 9.67 -18.88
C GLY A 45 31.04 8.35 -18.26
N GLN A 46 31.92 7.38 -18.04
CA GLN A 46 31.58 6.11 -17.38
C GLN A 46 31.49 6.27 -15.86
N THR A 47 32.40 7.03 -15.23
CA THR A 47 32.34 7.33 -13.79
C THR A 47 31.08 8.12 -13.45
N LEU A 48 30.75 9.16 -14.22
CA LEU A 48 29.54 9.96 -14.02
C LEU A 48 28.26 9.11 -14.15
N ARG A 49 28.21 8.16 -15.09
CA ARG A 49 27.08 7.22 -15.22
C ARG A 49 26.99 6.28 -14.02
N GLY A 50 28.12 5.84 -13.48
CA GLY A 50 28.21 5.06 -12.25
C GLY A 50 27.64 5.82 -11.06
N GLU A 51 28.10 7.05 -10.85
CA GLU A 51 27.65 7.94 -9.77
C GLU A 51 26.16 8.30 -9.89
N ILE A 52 25.66 8.57 -11.10
CA ILE A 52 24.23 8.80 -11.31
C ILE A 52 23.41 7.56 -10.96
N LYS A 53 23.92 6.35 -11.25
CA LYS A 53 23.23 5.10 -10.94
C LYS A 53 23.16 4.87 -9.42
N THR A 54 24.24 5.14 -8.68
CA THR A 54 24.26 5.03 -7.22
C THR A 54 23.34 6.07 -6.58
N LEU A 55 23.42 7.34 -6.99
CA LEU A 55 22.52 8.40 -6.53
C LEU A 55 21.04 8.06 -6.75
N ARG A 56 20.69 7.49 -7.91
CA ARG A 56 19.31 7.05 -8.18
C ARG A 56 18.87 5.92 -7.26
N ALA A 57 19.75 4.96 -6.96
CA ALA A 57 19.47 3.89 -6.03
C ALA A 57 19.27 4.42 -4.60
N ASP A 58 20.12 5.34 -4.15
CA ASP A 58 20.04 5.95 -2.82
C ASP A 58 18.80 6.83 -2.65
N ILE A 59 18.40 7.57 -3.69
CA ILE A 59 17.14 8.31 -3.70
C ILE A 59 15.95 7.35 -3.63
N ALA A 60 16.02 6.22 -4.34
CA ALA A 60 14.96 5.22 -4.32
C ALA A 60 14.79 4.60 -2.93
N THR A 61 15.87 4.18 -2.27
CA THR A 61 15.84 3.61 -0.90
C THR A 61 15.37 4.64 0.13
N THR A 62 15.85 5.88 0.03
CA THR A 62 15.41 7.00 0.88
C THR A 62 13.90 7.22 0.78
N ARG A 63 13.36 7.26 -0.44
CA ARG A 63 11.92 7.44 -0.67
C ARG A 63 11.11 6.26 -0.12
N GLN A 64 11.60 5.04 -0.20
CA GLN A 64 10.92 3.86 0.36
C GLN A 64 10.86 3.94 1.89
N THR A 65 11.96 4.35 2.52
CA THR A 65 12.06 4.54 3.98
C THR A 65 11.10 5.63 4.46
N ILE A 66 11.11 6.81 3.82
CA ILE A 66 10.20 7.92 4.15
C ILE A 66 8.73 7.48 4.10
N ARG A 67 8.35 6.66 3.11
CA ARG A 67 6.96 6.18 3.01
C ARG A 67 6.58 5.24 4.13
N SER A 68 7.46 4.30 4.50
CA SER A 68 7.23 3.44 5.67
C SER A 68 7.14 4.23 6.97
N ASP A 69 7.99 5.25 7.15
CA ASP A 69 7.93 6.12 8.33
C ASP A 69 6.67 6.97 8.38
N ARG A 70 6.22 7.49 7.23
CA ARG A 70 4.89 8.12 7.11
C ARG A 70 3.78 7.14 7.47
N GLY A 71 3.88 5.88 7.07
CA GLY A 71 2.95 4.81 7.48
C GLY A 71 2.82 4.72 8.99
N LYS A 72 3.94 4.62 9.71
CA LYS A 72 3.96 4.61 11.20
C LYS A 72 3.37 5.88 11.80
N PHE A 73 3.69 7.04 11.24
CA PHE A 73 3.11 8.31 11.69
C PHE A 73 1.59 8.35 11.51
N HIS A 74 1.08 7.87 10.37
CA HIS A 74 -0.36 7.73 10.13
C HIS A 74 -1.00 6.73 11.10
N ALA A 75 -0.36 5.61 11.39
CA ALA A 75 -0.82 4.64 12.38
C ALA A 75 -0.98 5.28 13.77
N MET A 76 0.02 6.05 14.22
CA MET A 76 -0.03 6.78 15.50
C MET A 76 -1.19 7.78 15.54
N ILE A 77 -1.37 8.57 14.49
CA ILE A 77 -2.48 9.53 14.39
C ILE A 77 -3.82 8.80 14.46
N LEU A 78 -4.01 7.77 13.63
CA LEU A 78 -5.25 7.00 13.58
C LEU A 78 -5.57 6.35 14.93
N GLN A 79 -4.57 5.76 15.59
CA GLN A 79 -4.74 5.18 16.91
C GLN A 79 -5.27 6.20 17.92
N ARG A 80 -4.68 7.41 17.94
CA ARG A 80 -5.13 8.49 18.83
C ARG A 80 -6.58 8.89 18.54
N HIS A 81 -6.94 9.04 17.26
CA HIS A 81 -8.30 9.42 16.87
C HIS A 81 -9.32 8.34 17.20
N PHE A 82 -9.05 7.08 16.84
CA PHE A 82 -9.98 5.98 17.11
C PHE A 82 -10.14 5.75 18.61
N ASN A 83 -9.06 5.82 19.41
CA ASN A 83 -9.16 5.73 20.87
C ASN A 83 -10.01 6.85 21.45
N PHE A 84 -9.84 8.08 20.97
CA PHE A 84 -10.64 9.23 21.42
C PHE A 84 -12.13 9.01 21.16
N TYR A 85 -12.50 8.61 19.93
CA TYR A 85 -13.91 8.38 19.58
C TYR A 85 -14.51 7.15 20.27
N ALA A 86 -13.75 6.06 20.39
CA ALA A 86 -14.17 4.87 21.13
C ALA A 86 -14.52 5.22 22.57
N ALA A 87 -13.59 5.86 23.30
CA ALA A 87 -13.80 6.25 24.69
C ALA A 87 -15.00 7.22 24.84
N ARG A 88 -15.10 8.21 23.94
CA ARG A 88 -16.22 9.16 23.98
C ARG A 88 -17.58 8.48 23.77
N LEU A 89 -17.70 7.61 22.78
CA LEU A 89 -18.96 6.95 22.47
C LEU A 89 -19.32 5.89 23.50
N GLN A 90 -18.35 5.17 24.07
CA GLN A 90 -18.57 4.26 25.21
C GLN A 90 -19.10 5.00 26.44
N ASN A 91 -18.54 6.18 26.75
CA ASN A 91 -19.04 7.02 27.84
C ASN A 91 -20.48 7.49 27.59
N ILE A 92 -20.82 7.83 26.34
CA ILE A 92 -22.20 8.19 25.98
C ILE A 92 -23.12 6.99 26.13
N ALA A 93 -22.75 5.82 25.58
CA ALA A 93 -23.52 4.59 25.70
C ALA A 93 -23.80 4.21 27.17
N THR A 94 -22.80 4.36 28.04
CA THR A 94 -22.95 4.14 29.49
C THR A 94 -24.00 5.09 30.11
N ARG A 95 -23.94 6.39 29.77
CA ARG A 95 -24.92 7.37 30.25
C ARG A 95 -26.33 7.08 29.72
N VAL A 96 -26.44 6.65 28.45
CA VAL A 96 -27.71 6.25 27.83
C VAL A 96 -28.28 5.02 28.54
N GLN A 97 -27.46 4.01 28.84
CA GLN A 97 -27.88 2.84 29.62
C GLN A 97 -28.40 3.23 31.01
N ASN A 98 -27.71 4.14 31.71
CA ASN A 98 -28.16 4.64 33.01
C ASN A 98 -29.54 5.33 32.92
N ASN A 99 -29.77 6.09 31.84
CA ASN A 99 -31.06 6.72 31.59
C ASN A 99 -32.15 5.67 31.27
N ILE A 100 -31.84 4.63 30.49
CA ILE A 100 -32.75 3.50 30.25
C ILE A 100 -33.14 2.85 31.58
N ASN A 101 -32.17 2.53 32.43
CA ASN A 101 -32.40 1.92 33.74
C ASN A 101 -33.29 2.81 34.61
N THR A 102 -33.08 4.12 34.58
CA THR A 102 -33.91 5.11 35.32
C THR A 102 -35.34 5.19 34.79
N GLN A 103 -35.56 5.09 33.47
CA GLN A 103 -36.92 5.07 32.93
C GLN A 103 -37.63 3.74 33.22
N LYS A 104 -36.89 2.63 33.16
CA LYS A 104 -37.39 1.30 33.53
C LYS A 104 -37.85 1.27 34.99
N SER A 105 -37.09 1.86 35.92
CA SER A 105 -37.48 1.94 37.34
C SER A 105 -38.71 2.82 37.58
N LYS A 106 -39.04 3.71 36.64
CA LYS A 106 -40.29 4.50 36.63
C LYS A 106 -41.47 3.75 35.99
N GLY A 107 -41.30 2.48 35.63
CA GLY A 107 -42.33 1.67 34.99
C GLY A 107 -42.58 1.99 33.51
N LYS A 108 -41.70 2.76 32.85
CA LYS A 108 -41.79 3.02 31.40
C LYS A 108 -41.32 1.80 30.62
N ASP A 109 -41.95 1.52 29.48
CA ASP A 109 -41.44 0.55 28.52
C ASP A 109 -40.20 1.11 27.81
N VAL A 110 -39.07 0.43 27.99
CA VAL A 110 -37.77 0.82 27.44
C VAL A 110 -37.25 -0.16 26.37
N THR A 111 -38.07 -1.14 25.97
CA THR A 111 -37.66 -2.24 25.09
C THR A 111 -37.04 -1.74 23.78
N THR A 112 -37.69 -0.76 23.14
CA THR A 112 -37.19 -0.15 21.89
C THR A 112 -35.86 0.58 22.10
N ALA A 113 -35.74 1.38 23.17
CA ALA A 113 -34.51 2.12 23.47
C ALA A 113 -33.33 1.18 23.78
N GLN A 114 -33.58 0.08 24.49
CA GLN A 114 -32.57 -0.93 24.78
C GLN A 114 -32.08 -1.63 23.50
N SER A 115 -33.00 -2.08 22.65
CA SER A 115 -32.66 -2.73 21.37
C SER A 115 -31.84 -1.81 20.45
N GLN A 116 -32.20 -0.53 20.37
CA GLN A 116 -31.43 0.47 19.62
C GLN A 116 -30.03 0.69 20.22
N LEU A 117 -29.90 0.71 21.56
CA LEU A 117 -28.61 0.85 22.23
C LEU A 117 -27.71 -0.38 21.96
N ASP A 118 -28.28 -1.58 22.01
CA ASP A 118 -27.55 -2.82 21.72
C ASP A 118 -27.02 -2.82 20.28
N THR A 119 -27.84 -2.35 19.33
CA THR A 119 -27.41 -2.14 17.93
C THR A 119 -26.28 -1.12 17.83
N ALA A 120 -26.40 0.02 18.51
CA ALA A 120 -25.36 1.05 18.52
C ALA A 120 -24.03 0.54 19.11
N ASN A 121 -24.10 -0.25 20.19
CA ASN A 121 -22.93 -0.88 20.81
C ASN A 121 -22.27 -1.91 19.90
N ALA A 122 -23.05 -2.70 19.17
CA ALA A 122 -22.53 -3.65 18.19
C ALA A 122 -21.77 -2.92 17.07
N THR A 123 -22.36 -1.87 16.48
CA THR A 123 -21.69 -1.04 15.46
C THR A 123 -20.41 -0.40 16.00
N LEU A 124 -20.44 0.12 17.24
CA LEU A 124 -19.26 0.71 17.87
C LEU A 124 -18.14 -0.32 18.07
N LYS A 125 -18.47 -1.56 18.46
CA LYS A 125 -17.50 -2.63 18.62
C LYS A 125 -16.83 -2.98 17.29
N THR A 126 -17.60 -3.06 16.21
CA THR A 126 -17.05 -3.25 14.85
C THR A 126 -16.13 -2.10 14.46
N ALA A 127 -16.56 -0.85 14.65
CA ALA A 127 -15.77 0.34 14.33
C ALA A 127 -14.41 0.36 15.06
N ILE A 128 -14.38 -0.08 16.32
CA ILE A 128 -13.15 -0.20 17.11
C ILE A 128 -12.22 -1.26 16.51
N ALA A 129 -12.74 -2.44 16.20
CA ALA A 129 -11.96 -3.54 15.64
C ALA A 129 -11.40 -3.17 14.25
N ASP A 130 -12.22 -2.56 13.40
CA ASP A 130 -11.84 -2.10 12.08
C ASP A 130 -10.81 -0.97 12.14
N GLY A 131 -10.95 -0.07 13.13
CA GLY A 131 -9.97 0.98 13.40
C GLY A 131 -8.61 0.43 13.83
N GLN A 132 -8.59 -0.56 14.71
CA GLN A 132 -7.37 -1.27 15.12
C GLN A 132 -6.72 -2.00 13.94
N THR A 133 -7.53 -2.63 13.08
CA THR A 133 -7.06 -3.27 11.85
C THR A 133 -6.38 -2.27 10.93
N ALA A 134 -6.99 -1.10 10.70
CA ALA A 134 -6.38 -0.04 9.90
C ALA A 134 -5.03 0.43 10.47
N VAL A 135 -4.93 0.64 11.79
CA VAL A 135 -3.68 1.02 12.45
C VAL A 135 -2.60 -0.05 12.23
N SER A 136 -2.96 -1.33 12.41
CA SER A 136 -2.05 -2.45 12.18
C SER A 136 -1.55 -2.47 10.73
N MET A 137 -2.44 -2.29 9.75
CA MET A 137 -2.07 -2.24 8.34
C MET A 137 -1.06 -1.13 8.05
N PHE A 138 -1.23 0.07 8.62
CA PHE A 138 -0.26 1.16 8.46
C PHE A 138 1.09 0.89 9.12
N ASN A 139 1.09 0.25 10.30
CA ASN A 139 2.32 -0.14 10.99
C ASN A 139 3.13 -1.21 10.24
N ASN A 140 2.43 -2.07 9.48
CA ASN A 140 3.04 -3.20 8.77
C ASN A 140 3.51 -2.86 7.34
N ILE A 141 3.47 -1.59 6.93
CA ILE A 141 4.03 -1.16 5.63
C ILE A 141 5.55 -1.25 5.68
N THR A 142 6.09 -2.30 5.05
CA THR A 142 7.54 -2.56 4.99
C THR A 142 8.22 -1.67 3.94
N VAL A 143 9.52 -1.48 4.10
CA VAL A 143 10.35 -0.77 3.12
C VAL A 143 10.52 -1.68 1.90
N SER A 144 9.89 -1.30 0.78
CA SER A 144 9.95 -2.08 -0.46
C SER A 144 9.74 -1.19 -1.68
N ALA A 145 9.90 -1.75 -2.88
CA ALA A 145 9.60 -1.04 -4.12
C ALA A 145 8.15 -0.48 -4.12
N TRP A 146 7.95 0.65 -4.80
CA TRP A 146 6.70 1.40 -4.75
C TRP A 146 5.48 0.60 -5.21
N ASN A 147 5.64 -0.22 -6.25
CA ASN A 147 4.60 -1.11 -6.76
C ASN A 147 4.09 -2.13 -5.71
N VAL A 148 4.89 -2.41 -4.67
CA VAL A 148 4.49 -3.25 -3.53
C VAL A 148 3.87 -2.43 -2.40
N GLN A 149 4.43 -1.24 -2.09
CA GLN A 149 3.93 -0.38 -1.01
C GLN A 149 2.58 0.27 -1.34
N GLN A 150 2.37 0.69 -2.60
CA GLN A 150 1.16 1.40 -3.03
C GLN A 150 -0.14 0.64 -2.70
N PRO A 151 -0.30 -0.65 -3.08
CA PRO A 151 -1.53 -1.38 -2.76
C PRO A 151 -1.73 -1.56 -1.24
N GLN A 152 -0.65 -1.75 -0.47
CA GLN A 152 -0.75 -1.85 1.00
C GLN A 152 -1.25 -0.55 1.62
N ILE A 153 -0.70 0.59 1.19
CA ILE A 153 -1.14 1.93 1.63
C ILE A 153 -2.61 2.14 1.26
N LYS A 154 -3.00 1.81 0.03
CA LYS A 154 -4.39 1.95 -0.40
C LYS A 154 -5.34 1.11 0.45
N ALA A 155 -5.01 -0.17 0.69
CA ALA A 155 -5.82 -1.04 1.53
C ALA A 155 -5.94 -0.50 2.97
N ALA A 156 -4.86 0.02 3.54
CA ALA A 156 -4.87 0.63 4.87
C ALA A 156 -5.76 1.89 4.93
N ILE A 157 -5.74 2.72 3.88
CA ILE A 157 -6.62 3.89 3.75
C ILE A 157 -8.08 3.46 3.66
N ASP A 158 -8.41 2.51 2.79
CA ASP A 158 -9.78 2.04 2.57
C ASP A 158 -10.35 1.45 3.87
N GLN A 159 -9.55 0.67 4.61
CA GLN A 159 -9.93 0.15 5.93
C GLN A 159 -10.12 1.25 6.98
N ALA A 160 -9.26 2.27 7.00
CA ALA A 160 -9.42 3.41 7.90
C ALA A 160 -10.70 4.22 7.60
N GLN A 161 -11.05 4.36 6.31
CA GLN A 161 -12.29 5.03 5.89
C GLN A 161 -13.52 4.24 6.32
N LYS A 162 -13.48 2.91 6.16
CA LYS A 162 -14.55 2.01 6.66
C LYS A 162 -14.77 2.22 8.15
N ALA A 163 -13.73 2.10 8.98
CA ALA A 163 -13.82 2.32 10.43
C ALA A 163 -14.40 3.71 10.78
N ARG A 164 -13.98 4.78 10.08
CA ARG A 164 -14.52 6.13 10.28
C ARG A 164 -16.03 6.19 10.00
N SER A 165 -16.48 5.56 8.93
CA SER A 165 -17.90 5.53 8.58
C SER A 165 -18.73 4.78 9.65
N GLU A 166 -18.19 3.69 10.20
CA GLU A 166 -18.84 2.92 11.26
C GLU A 166 -18.90 3.70 12.57
N PHE A 167 -17.86 4.45 12.94
CA PHE A 167 -17.91 5.37 14.09
C PHE A 167 -19.00 6.44 13.94
N VAL A 168 -19.15 7.00 12.73
CA VAL A 168 -20.24 7.95 12.44
C VAL A 168 -21.60 7.29 12.58
N GLN A 169 -21.77 6.07 12.04
CA GLN A 169 -23.02 5.31 12.17
C GLN A 169 -23.36 5.00 13.63
N ALA A 170 -22.41 4.52 14.42
CA ALA A 170 -22.61 4.28 15.85
C ALA A 170 -23.03 5.55 16.60
N ARG A 171 -22.45 6.71 16.25
CA ARG A 171 -22.87 8.01 16.82
C ARG A 171 -24.30 8.35 16.44
N LEU A 172 -24.70 8.16 15.18
CA LEU A 172 -26.06 8.44 14.73
C LEU A 172 -27.08 7.52 15.41
N GLN A 173 -26.76 6.24 15.56
CA GLN A 173 -27.58 5.27 16.30
C GLN A 173 -27.70 5.65 17.78
N LEU A 174 -26.64 6.13 18.43
CA LEU A 174 -26.76 6.64 19.81
C LEU A 174 -27.68 7.86 19.90
N LEU A 175 -27.70 8.73 18.89
CA LEU A 175 -28.62 9.87 18.85
C LEU A 175 -30.08 9.41 18.73
N THR A 176 -30.38 8.38 17.93
CA THR A 176 -31.74 7.84 17.82
C THR A 176 -32.22 7.26 19.16
N VAL A 177 -31.35 6.56 19.89
CA VAL A 177 -31.68 6.08 21.25
C VAL A 177 -32.05 7.25 22.18
N VAL A 178 -31.26 8.33 22.14
CA VAL A 178 -31.52 9.51 22.97
C VAL A 178 -32.87 10.14 22.61
N GLN A 179 -33.21 10.24 21.32
CA GLN A 179 -34.51 10.74 20.87
C GLN A 179 -35.66 9.86 21.37
N THR A 180 -35.53 8.54 21.28
CA THR A 180 -36.52 7.60 21.81
C THR A 180 -36.68 7.75 23.32
N LEU A 181 -35.59 7.91 24.07
CA LEU A 181 -35.64 8.16 25.52
C LEU A 181 -36.30 9.50 25.90
N LEU A 182 -36.14 10.53 25.07
CA LEU A 182 -36.81 11.82 25.29
C LEU A 182 -38.32 11.71 25.11
N ALA A 183 -38.79 10.87 24.20
CA ALA A 183 -40.22 10.61 24.00
C ALA A 183 -40.87 9.83 25.14
N LEU A 184 -40.08 9.18 26.01
CA LEU A 184 -40.58 8.43 27.18
C LEU A 184 -40.77 9.29 28.43
N LYS A 185 -40.14 10.47 28.49
CA LYS A 185 -40.25 11.41 29.61
C LYS A 185 -41.67 11.96 29.69
#